data_AF-A0A7Y5IH72-F1
#
_entry.id   AF-A0A7Y5IH72-F1
#
_cell.length_a   1.000
_cell.length_b   1.000
_cell.length_c   1.000
_cell.angle_alpha   90.00
_cell.angle_beta   90.00
_cell.angle_gamma   90.00
#
_symmetry.space_group_name_H-M   'P 1'
#
loop_
_entity.id
_entity.type
_entity.pdbx_description
1 polymer ?
#
loop_
_entity_poly.entity_id
_entity_poly.type
_entity_poly.pdbx_seq_one_letter_code
_entity_poly.pdbx_strand_id
1 'polypeptide(L)'
;MSVPLRRADALDALRGLAILFMVLSGSIHFPDPLPAWMYHAQVPPPDFKFNPDLPGITWVDLVFPFFLFAMGAAFPFGLTKRLLSGVPQWKVALQALQRGLMLVAFAIFLQHTKPFLFSADPGPLDWLIGLASFGVMFALLVRYPDSIPRTARIALRSAGLLAGAVILATRTYSDGSGFLLTRSDIIIIVLANTAFFGSVLWMLTRTNILLRLGILGVLMALRLTQGIDGSWNHWLWNASPFPWMYKLYYLQYLFIIIPGTIAGDLIYRHLQEPAEEGRPSGGWGPVRWNTVALLLTGTVIITVAGLYSRDILLTMALDAGLITAVILLLRSAVSREAELYRGLMSWGTFWLLLGFFFEAYEGGIKKDRATVSYYFVTSGLAVYTYIVFSVIAEHARRRWPFSLIIDNGKNPMIAYVAGNVLILPILSLTALMPVLNMLTVTPWLGFVKGVIFTLLVAAATQFFTKKGLFWRT
;
A
#
# COMPACT_ATOMS: atom_id res chain seq x y z
N MET A 1 -4.95 28.15 10.52
CA MET A 1 -5.03 26.66 10.57
C MET A 1 -4.84 26.11 9.16
N SER A 2 -3.80 25.31 8.82
CA SER A 2 -3.85 24.35 7.67
C SER A 2 -2.54 23.70 7.18
N VAL A 3 -1.35 23.94 7.75
CA VAL A 3 -0.11 23.25 7.26
C VAL A 3 -0.04 21.75 7.67
N PRO A 4 -0.37 21.33 8.90
CA PRO A 4 -0.24 19.93 9.34
C PRO A 4 -1.18 18.96 8.60
N LEU A 5 -2.36 19.43 8.20
CA LEU A 5 -3.39 18.61 7.53
C LEU A 5 -2.97 18.23 6.10
N ARG A 6 -2.19 19.06 5.40
CA ARG A 6 -1.87 18.88 3.97
C ARG A 6 -0.82 17.80 3.71
N ARG A 7 0.15 17.62 4.61
CA ARG A 7 1.23 16.62 4.44
C ARG A 7 0.79 15.23 4.88
N ALA A 8 -0.06 15.14 5.90
CA ALA A 8 -0.81 13.92 6.19
C ALA A 8 -1.73 13.54 5.01
N ASP A 9 -2.41 14.52 4.39
CA ASP A 9 -3.23 14.30 3.20
C ASP A 9 -2.39 13.78 2.00
N ALA A 10 -1.11 14.20 1.83
CA ALA A 10 -0.23 13.67 0.77
C ALA A 10 0.15 12.19 0.98
N LEU A 11 0.43 11.80 2.23
CA LEU A 11 0.69 10.40 2.58
C LEU A 11 -0.57 9.53 2.41
N ASP A 12 -1.73 10.06 2.80
CA ASP A 12 -3.01 9.44 2.53
C ASP A 12 -3.28 9.33 1.03
N ALA A 13 -2.93 10.34 0.22
CA ALA A 13 -3.06 10.28 -1.24
C ALA A 13 -2.18 9.18 -1.85
N LEU A 14 -0.93 9.02 -1.41
CA LEU A 14 -0.07 7.93 -1.87
C LEU A 14 -0.67 6.55 -1.58
N ARG A 15 -1.16 6.36 -0.35
CA ARG A 15 -1.81 5.12 0.08
C ARG A 15 -3.13 4.87 -0.67
N GLY A 16 -3.90 5.93 -0.90
CA GLY A 16 -5.16 5.88 -1.64
C GLY A 16 -4.96 5.55 -3.12
N LEU A 17 -3.94 6.15 -3.75
CA LEU A 17 -3.54 5.81 -5.12
C LEU A 17 -3.23 4.33 -5.23
N ALA A 18 -2.38 3.81 -4.34
CA ALA A 18 -1.99 2.41 -4.34
C ALA A 18 -3.21 1.48 -4.28
N ILE A 19 -4.16 1.70 -3.36
CA ILE A 19 -5.36 0.86 -3.28
C ILE A 19 -6.26 1.02 -4.50
N LEU A 20 -6.50 2.23 -5.00
CA LEU A 20 -7.36 2.40 -6.17
C LEU A 20 -6.75 1.75 -7.41
N PHE A 21 -5.43 1.81 -7.57
CA PHE A 21 -4.72 1.11 -8.63
C PHE A 21 -4.77 -0.42 -8.46
N MET A 22 -4.72 -0.92 -7.22
CA MET A 22 -4.92 -2.34 -6.93
C MET A 22 -6.32 -2.82 -7.36
N VAL A 23 -7.36 -2.04 -7.05
CA VAL A 23 -8.75 -2.35 -7.43
C VAL A 23 -8.88 -2.31 -8.95
N LEU A 24 -8.32 -1.29 -9.59
CA LEU A 24 -8.33 -1.14 -11.04
C LEU A 24 -7.65 -2.32 -11.72
N SER A 25 -6.41 -2.65 -11.34
CA SER A 25 -5.66 -3.77 -11.94
C SER A 25 -6.37 -5.11 -11.73
N GLY A 26 -6.96 -5.34 -10.56
CA GLY A 26 -7.74 -6.55 -10.28
C GLY A 26 -9.08 -6.63 -11.03
N SER A 27 -9.59 -5.52 -11.54
CA SER A 27 -10.85 -5.44 -12.31
C SER A 27 -10.66 -5.59 -13.81
N ILE A 28 -9.41 -5.58 -14.29
CA ILE A 28 -9.04 -5.67 -15.70
C ILE A 28 -8.77 -7.14 -16.03
N HIS A 29 -9.82 -7.89 -16.34
CA HIS A 29 -9.72 -9.25 -16.86
C HIS A 29 -10.78 -9.44 -17.94
N PHE A 30 -10.35 -9.51 -19.20
CA PHE A 30 -11.23 -9.48 -20.37
C PHE A 30 -10.79 -10.55 -21.39
N PRO A 31 -11.73 -11.05 -22.22
CA PRO A 31 -11.42 -12.04 -23.25
C PRO A 31 -10.34 -11.56 -24.22
N ASP A 32 -10.39 -10.29 -24.62
CA ASP A 32 -9.35 -9.64 -25.41
C ASP A 32 -8.42 -8.82 -24.50
N PRO A 33 -7.11 -9.14 -24.50
CA PRO A 33 -6.17 -8.49 -23.58
C PRO A 33 -5.86 -7.05 -23.98
N LEU A 34 -5.66 -6.20 -22.98
CA LEU A 34 -5.03 -4.90 -23.15
C LEU A 34 -3.53 -5.06 -23.46
N PRO A 35 -2.83 -3.98 -23.86
CA PRO A 35 -1.36 -4.01 -23.96
C PRO A 35 -0.69 -4.50 -22.68
N ALA A 36 0.43 -5.22 -22.80
CA ALA A 36 1.07 -5.92 -21.68
C ALA A 36 1.49 -5.02 -20.50
N TRP A 37 1.74 -3.72 -20.72
CA TRP A 37 2.02 -2.76 -19.65
C TRP A 37 0.82 -2.50 -18.71
N MET A 38 -0.38 -2.99 -19.04
CA MET A 38 -1.59 -2.93 -18.21
C MET A 38 -1.69 -4.05 -17.16
N TYR A 39 -0.77 -5.01 -17.17
CA TYR A 39 -0.77 -6.19 -16.29
C TYR A 39 0.53 -6.29 -15.49
N HIS A 40 0.63 -7.28 -14.61
CA HIS A 40 1.91 -7.62 -13.98
C HIS A 40 2.91 -8.06 -15.05
N ALA A 41 4.15 -7.55 -14.97
CA ALA A 41 5.17 -7.87 -15.97
C ALA A 41 5.41 -9.39 -16.11
N GLN A 42 5.38 -10.12 -14.99
CA GLN A 42 5.59 -11.58 -14.95
C GLN A 42 4.34 -12.40 -15.32
N VAL A 43 3.21 -11.77 -15.62
CA VAL A 43 1.97 -12.44 -16.07
C VAL A 43 1.43 -11.71 -17.32
N PRO A 44 2.20 -11.67 -18.41
CA PRO A 44 1.83 -10.88 -19.58
C PRO A 44 0.70 -11.54 -20.38
N PRO A 45 -0.10 -10.75 -21.12
CA PRO A 45 -0.99 -11.28 -22.16
C PRO A 45 -0.19 -11.89 -23.33
N PRO A 46 -0.83 -12.72 -24.17
CA PRO A 46 -2.25 -13.12 -24.13
C PRO A 46 -2.53 -14.29 -23.19
N ASP A 47 -1.53 -15.10 -22.87
CA ASP A 47 -1.74 -16.37 -22.16
C ASP A 47 -1.92 -16.22 -20.64
N PHE A 48 -1.51 -15.08 -20.08
CA PHE A 48 -1.52 -14.81 -18.63
C PHE A 48 -0.85 -15.92 -17.81
N LYS A 49 0.18 -16.56 -18.37
CA LYS A 49 0.99 -17.57 -17.69
C LYS A 49 2.10 -16.88 -16.92
N PHE A 50 2.26 -17.28 -15.66
CA PHE A 50 3.33 -16.77 -14.82
C PHE A 50 4.70 -17.17 -15.37
N ASN A 51 5.55 -16.18 -15.63
CA ASN A 51 6.95 -16.35 -16.02
C ASN A 51 7.86 -15.68 -14.98
N PRO A 52 8.51 -16.45 -14.08
CA PRO A 52 9.37 -15.90 -13.04
C PRO A 52 10.68 -15.30 -13.57
N ASP A 53 11.06 -15.61 -14.81
CA ASP A 53 12.33 -15.19 -15.38
C ASP A 53 12.20 -13.90 -16.21
N LEU A 54 10.98 -13.48 -16.55
CA LEU A 54 10.72 -12.26 -17.31
C LEU A 54 11.01 -11.00 -16.48
N PRO A 55 12.09 -10.26 -16.79
CA PRO A 55 12.42 -9.06 -16.04
C PRO A 55 11.60 -7.86 -16.53
N GLY A 56 11.39 -6.91 -15.65
CA GLY A 56 10.60 -5.71 -15.88
C GLY A 56 9.53 -5.53 -14.81
N ILE A 57 9.00 -4.31 -14.76
CA ILE A 57 7.87 -3.92 -13.92
C ILE A 57 6.93 -3.02 -14.71
N THR A 58 5.65 -3.01 -14.34
CA THR A 58 4.66 -2.08 -14.85
C THR A 58 4.15 -1.17 -13.73
N TRP A 59 3.21 -0.26 -14.04
CA TRP A 59 2.56 0.56 -13.01
C TRP A 59 1.79 -0.30 -11.99
N VAL A 60 1.30 -1.47 -12.40
CA VAL A 60 0.59 -2.42 -11.52
C VAL A 60 1.54 -2.93 -10.43
N ASP A 61 2.82 -3.09 -10.78
CA ASP A 61 3.84 -3.59 -9.87
C ASP A 61 4.28 -2.55 -8.82
N LEU A 62 3.87 -1.28 -8.95
CA LEU A 62 4.13 -0.23 -7.94
C LEU A 62 3.14 -0.24 -6.79
N VAL A 63 1.96 -0.85 -6.98
CA VAL A 63 0.83 -0.82 -6.04
C VAL A 63 1.23 -1.25 -4.63
N PHE A 64 1.77 -2.47 -4.51
CA PHE A 64 2.12 -3.06 -3.23
C PHE A 64 3.24 -2.31 -2.50
N PRO A 65 4.39 -1.98 -3.15
CA PRO A 65 5.46 -1.24 -2.49
C PRO A 65 5.06 0.18 -2.12
N PHE A 66 4.25 0.88 -2.92
CA PHE A 66 3.76 2.21 -2.55
C PHE A 66 2.89 2.17 -1.29
N PHE A 67 2.06 1.13 -1.16
CA PHE A 67 1.26 0.91 0.04
C PHE A 67 2.12 0.63 1.28
N LEU A 68 3.12 -0.25 1.15
CA LEU A 68 4.07 -0.56 2.23
C LEU A 68 4.90 0.66 2.63
N PHE A 69 5.41 1.41 1.66
CA PHE A 69 6.17 2.63 1.90
C PHE A 69 5.32 3.65 2.68
N ALA A 70 4.08 3.87 2.24
CA ALA A 70 3.16 4.78 2.92
C ALA A 70 2.84 4.32 4.36
N MET A 71 2.72 3.01 4.58
CA MET A 71 2.57 2.44 5.93
C MET A 71 3.79 2.72 6.81
N GLY A 72 5.01 2.45 6.32
CA GLY A 72 6.25 2.72 7.05
C GLY A 72 6.39 4.20 7.40
N ALA A 73 6.09 5.07 6.44
CA ALA A 73 6.09 6.52 6.64
C ALA A 73 5.05 6.98 7.68
N ALA A 74 3.98 6.22 7.93
CA ALA A 74 2.99 6.54 8.95
C ALA A 74 3.41 6.19 10.39
N PHE A 75 4.41 5.31 10.59
CA PHE A 75 4.82 4.88 11.94
C PHE A 75 5.31 6.02 12.84
N PRO A 76 6.19 6.94 12.38
CA PRO A 76 6.65 8.05 13.22
C PRO A 76 5.50 8.91 13.76
N PHE A 77 4.46 9.13 12.96
CA PHE A 77 3.28 9.90 13.36
C PHE A 77 2.45 9.18 14.43
N GLY A 78 2.19 7.88 14.23
CA GLY A 78 1.33 7.11 15.11
C GLY A 78 1.98 6.73 16.44
N LEU A 79 3.30 6.47 16.42
CA LEU A 79 4.02 5.92 17.57
C LEU A 79 4.70 7.01 18.43
N THR A 80 5.23 8.08 17.83
CA THR A 80 5.92 9.14 18.58
C THR A 80 5.01 9.78 19.63
N LYS A 81 3.76 10.11 19.27
CA LYS A 81 2.79 10.71 20.20
C LYS A 81 2.58 9.88 21.46
N ARG A 82 2.61 8.55 21.33
CA ARG A 82 2.40 7.61 22.45
C ARG A 82 3.64 7.49 23.33
N LEU A 83 4.80 7.44 22.69
CA LEU A 83 6.06 7.36 23.42
C LEU A 83 6.36 8.67 24.17
N LEU A 84 6.03 9.84 23.59
CA LEU A 84 6.18 11.14 24.25
C LEU A 84 5.17 11.37 25.38
N SER A 85 4.03 10.70 25.38
CA SER A 85 3.06 10.72 26.49
C SER A 85 3.42 9.77 27.63
N GLY A 86 4.65 9.23 27.66
CA GLY A 86 5.16 8.39 28.74
C GLY A 86 4.67 6.94 28.70
N VAL A 87 4.01 6.49 27.62
CA VAL A 87 3.61 5.08 27.49
C VAL A 87 4.88 4.22 27.37
N PRO A 88 5.08 3.21 28.23
CA PRO A 88 6.29 2.37 28.17
C PRO A 88 6.34 1.57 26.86
N GLN A 89 7.56 1.36 26.34
CA GLN A 89 7.80 0.75 25.03
C GLN A 89 7.16 -0.64 24.89
N TRP A 90 7.20 -1.48 25.93
CA TRP A 90 6.58 -2.81 25.88
C TRP A 90 5.07 -2.76 25.69
N LYS A 91 4.37 -1.74 26.23
CA LYS A 91 2.92 -1.55 25.99
C LYS A 91 2.65 -1.10 24.56
N VAL A 92 3.55 -0.30 23.99
CA VAL A 92 3.47 0.09 22.57
C VAL A 92 3.69 -1.13 21.67
N ALA A 93 4.68 -1.97 21.98
CA ALA A 93 4.93 -3.23 21.28
C ALA A 93 3.76 -4.22 21.41
N LEU A 94 3.19 -4.38 22.61
CA LEU A 94 2.02 -5.23 22.84
C LEU A 94 0.82 -4.75 22.02
N GLN A 95 0.60 -3.44 21.92
CA GLN A 95 -0.45 -2.94 21.06
C GLN A 95 -0.14 -3.17 19.58
N ALA A 96 1.10 -2.98 19.13
CA ALA A 96 1.48 -3.33 17.76
C ALA A 96 1.21 -4.82 17.46
N LEU A 97 1.50 -5.70 18.43
CA LEU A 97 1.18 -7.13 18.33
C LEU A 97 -0.33 -7.38 18.24
N GLN A 98 -1.14 -6.74 19.08
CA GLN A 98 -2.61 -6.85 19.03
C GLN A 98 -3.15 -6.43 17.66
N ARG A 99 -2.67 -5.30 17.11
CA ARG A 99 -3.07 -4.82 15.78
C ARG A 99 -2.64 -5.79 14.68
N GLY A 100 -1.45 -6.37 14.81
CA GLY A 100 -0.95 -7.43 13.92
C GLY A 100 -1.84 -8.67 13.95
N LEU A 101 -2.18 -9.18 15.13
CA LEU A 101 -3.07 -10.32 15.29
C LEU A 101 -4.49 -10.06 14.76
N MET A 102 -5.01 -8.83 14.95
CA MET A 102 -6.28 -8.43 14.35
C MET A 102 -6.22 -8.41 12.82
N LEU A 103 -5.10 -7.96 12.22
CA LEU A 103 -4.90 -8.05 10.77
C LEU A 103 -4.81 -9.49 10.28
N VAL A 104 -4.20 -10.40 11.04
CA VAL A 104 -4.17 -11.83 10.70
C VAL A 104 -5.58 -12.44 10.74
N ALA A 105 -6.34 -12.18 11.81
CA ALA A 105 -7.73 -12.62 11.90
C ALA A 105 -8.58 -12.05 10.75
N PHE A 106 -8.36 -10.78 10.40
CA PHE A 106 -8.99 -10.13 9.26
C PHE A 106 -8.60 -10.77 7.92
N ALA A 107 -7.32 -11.13 7.73
CA ALA A 107 -6.84 -11.80 6.53
C ALA A 107 -7.50 -13.16 6.32
N ILE A 108 -7.62 -13.94 7.40
CA ILE A 108 -8.28 -15.25 7.39
C ILE A 108 -9.77 -15.07 7.08
N PHE A 109 -10.46 -14.21 7.84
CA PHE A 109 -11.89 -13.98 7.64
C PHE A 109 -12.21 -13.47 6.22
N LEU A 110 -11.49 -12.46 5.75
CA LEU A 110 -11.70 -11.90 4.42
C LEU A 110 -11.55 -12.95 3.32
N GLN A 111 -10.49 -13.76 3.37
CA GLN A 111 -10.30 -14.82 2.38
C GLN A 111 -11.41 -15.88 2.48
N HIS A 112 -11.94 -16.18 3.65
CA HIS A 112 -13.05 -17.12 3.80
C HIS A 112 -14.40 -16.58 3.37
N THR A 113 -14.51 -15.29 3.06
CA THR A 113 -15.81 -14.63 2.78
C THR A 113 -15.93 -14.08 1.36
N LYS A 114 -14.93 -14.29 0.50
CA LYS A 114 -15.00 -13.91 -0.92
C LYS A 114 -15.97 -14.84 -1.65
N PRO A 115 -17.04 -14.33 -2.29
CA PRO A 115 -18.07 -15.17 -2.93
C PRO A 115 -17.52 -16.18 -3.94
N PHE A 116 -16.51 -15.80 -4.74
CA PHE A 116 -15.87 -16.65 -5.74
C PHE A 116 -15.06 -17.84 -5.17
N LEU A 117 -14.88 -17.92 -3.86
CA LEU A 117 -14.23 -19.07 -3.22
C LEU A 117 -15.25 -20.12 -2.75
N PHE A 118 -16.53 -19.75 -2.65
CA PHE A 118 -17.61 -20.70 -2.36
C PHE A 118 -17.92 -21.54 -3.60
N SER A 119 -18.05 -20.88 -4.75
CA SER A 119 -18.35 -21.51 -6.03
C SER A 119 -17.73 -20.73 -7.19
N ALA A 120 -17.53 -21.42 -8.32
CA ALA A 120 -17.03 -20.80 -9.56
C ALA A 120 -18.05 -19.83 -10.18
N ASP A 121 -19.35 -20.09 -9.97
CA ASP A 121 -20.45 -19.23 -10.37
C ASP A 121 -21.32 -18.90 -9.13
N PRO A 122 -21.03 -17.78 -8.44
CA PRO A 122 -21.71 -17.45 -7.18
C PRO A 122 -23.20 -17.17 -7.37
N GLY A 123 -24.03 -17.87 -6.60
CA GLY A 123 -25.48 -17.67 -6.58
C GLY A 123 -25.91 -16.50 -5.69
N PRO A 124 -27.21 -16.17 -5.64
CA PRO A 124 -27.73 -15.08 -4.81
C PRO A 124 -27.36 -15.20 -3.33
N LEU A 125 -27.35 -16.42 -2.78
CA LEU A 125 -26.96 -16.67 -1.40
C LEU A 125 -25.49 -16.32 -1.13
N ASP A 126 -24.59 -16.66 -2.06
CA ASP A 126 -23.15 -16.37 -1.97
C ASP A 126 -22.89 -14.87 -1.95
N TRP A 127 -23.61 -14.12 -2.78
CA TRP A 127 -23.57 -12.65 -2.78
C TRP A 127 -24.12 -12.05 -1.49
N LEU A 128 -25.23 -12.56 -0.97
CA LEU A 128 -25.79 -12.14 0.32
C LEU A 128 -24.82 -12.39 1.47
N ILE A 129 -24.08 -13.50 1.45
CA ILE A 129 -23.02 -13.78 2.43
C ILE A 129 -21.87 -12.80 2.29
N GLY A 130 -21.48 -12.45 1.06
CA GLY A 130 -20.50 -11.38 0.82
C GLY A 130 -20.92 -10.08 1.52
N LEU A 131 -22.16 -9.63 1.31
CA LEU A 131 -22.70 -8.43 1.98
C LEU A 131 -22.78 -8.58 3.50
N ALA A 132 -23.26 -9.71 4.00
CA ALA A 132 -23.30 -10.00 5.43
C ALA A 132 -21.89 -9.95 6.04
N SER A 133 -20.88 -10.45 5.31
CA SER A 133 -19.48 -10.44 5.72
C SER A 133 -18.91 -9.03 5.77
N PHE A 134 -19.28 -8.15 4.83
CA PHE A 134 -18.98 -6.73 4.94
C PHE A 134 -19.59 -6.11 6.20
N GLY A 135 -20.86 -6.43 6.51
CA GLY A 135 -21.53 -6.00 7.74
C GLY A 135 -20.84 -6.50 9.01
N VAL A 136 -20.40 -7.76 9.03
CA VAL A 136 -19.62 -8.36 10.13
C VAL A 136 -18.30 -7.62 10.31
N MET A 137 -17.51 -7.45 9.25
CA MET A 137 -16.23 -6.72 9.32
C MET A 137 -16.46 -5.27 9.78
N PHE A 138 -17.55 -4.64 9.34
CA PHE A 138 -17.93 -3.31 9.76
C PHE A 138 -18.20 -3.25 11.26
N ALA A 139 -19.00 -4.17 11.80
CA ALA A 139 -19.29 -4.23 13.23
C ALA A 139 -18.03 -4.48 14.08
N LEU A 140 -17.09 -5.28 13.58
CA LEU A 140 -15.87 -5.62 14.31
C LEU A 140 -14.83 -4.50 14.28
N LEU A 141 -14.62 -3.87 13.13
CA LEU A 141 -13.48 -2.98 12.89
C LEU A 141 -13.83 -1.49 12.97
N VAL A 142 -15.11 -1.11 12.88
CA VAL A 142 -15.47 0.31 12.93
C VAL A 142 -15.09 0.94 14.27
N ARG A 143 -14.51 2.14 14.20
CA ARG A 143 -14.40 3.02 15.35
C ARG A 143 -15.78 3.63 15.64
N TYR A 144 -16.54 2.96 16.50
CA TYR A 144 -17.83 3.46 16.96
C TYR A 144 -17.72 4.88 17.55
N PRO A 145 -18.63 5.80 17.17
CA PRO A 145 -18.75 7.10 17.81
C PRO A 145 -18.96 6.97 19.33
N ASP A 146 -18.45 7.93 20.08
CA ASP A 146 -18.59 7.95 21.55
C ASP A 146 -20.05 8.17 22.00
N SER A 147 -20.92 8.62 21.10
CA SER A 147 -22.37 8.72 21.32
C SER A 147 -23.07 7.36 21.47
N ILE A 148 -22.46 6.26 21.01
CA ILE A 148 -23.03 4.92 21.16
C ILE A 148 -22.61 4.34 22.53
N PRO A 149 -23.57 3.91 23.37
CA PRO A 149 -23.27 3.41 24.70
C PRO A 149 -22.36 2.18 24.64
N ARG A 150 -21.53 2.00 25.66
CA ARG A 150 -20.53 0.90 25.72
C ARG A 150 -21.18 -0.47 25.59
N THR A 151 -22.36 -0.67 26.18
CA THR A 151 -23.13 -1.92 26.09
C THR A 151 -23.54 -2.23 24.66
N ALA A 152 -24.08 -1.26 23.92
CA ALA A 152 -24.41 -1.43 22.51
C ALA A 152 -23.17 -1.72 21.64
N ARG A 153 -22.04 -1.05 21.90
CA ARG A 153 -20.77 -1.33 21.20
C ARG A 153 -20.28 -2.76 21.42
N ILE A 154 -20.38 -3.27 22.65
CA ILE A 154 -20.03 -4.66 22.97
C ILE A 154 -21.01 -5.61 22.30
N ALA A 155 -22.32 -5.37 22.42
CA ALA A 155 -23.35 -6.21 21.81
C ALA A 155 -23.18 -6.32 20.28
N LEU A 156 -22.93 -5.21 19.58
CA LEU A 156 -22.70 -5.21 18.14
C LEU A 156 -21.44 -6.00 17.75
N ARG A 157 -20.35 -5.88 18.51
CA ARG A 157 -19.13 -6.65 18.27
C ARG A 157 -19.33 -8.14 18.56
N SER A 158 -20.03 -8.48 19.64
CA SER A 158 -20.36 -9.87 19.98
C SER A 158 -21.27 -10.49 18.93
N ALA A 159 -22.27 -9.76 18.44
CA ALA A 159 -23.14 -10.19 17.36
C ALA A 159 -22.35 -10.38 16.05
N GLY A 160 -21.44 -9.46 15.72
CA GLY A 160 -20.54 -9.59 14.58
C GLY A 160 -19.61 -10.80 14.69
N LEU A 161 -19.04 -11.06 15.86
CA LEU A 161 -18.20 -12.23 16.13
C LEU A 161 -18.99 -13.53 15.97
N LEU A 162 -20.20 -13.60 16.54
CA LEU A 162 -21.07 -14.77 16.42
C LEU A 162 -21.47 -15.02 14.97
N ALA A 163 -21.93 -13.98 14.26
CA ALA A 163 -22.29 -14.09 12.85
C ALA A 163 -21.09 -14.52 11.98
N GLY A 164 -19.90 -13.95 12.24
CA GLY A 164 -18.67 -14.36 11.58
C GLY A 164 -18.33 -15.83 11.84
N ALA A 165 -18.42 -16.29 13.09
CA ALA A 165 -18.18 -17.68 13.45
C ALA A 165 -19.17 -18.63 12.76
N VAL A 166 -20.46 -18.26 12.68
CA VAL A 166 -21.47 -19.06 11.96
C VAL A 166 -21.15 -19.13 10.46
N ILE A 167 -20.76 -18.02 9.84
CA ILE A 167 -20.35 -18.02 8.42
C ILE A 167 -19.17 -18.97 8.21
N LEU A 168 -18.13 -18.88 9.06
CA LEU A 168 -16.95 -19.75 8.92
C LEU A 168 -17.27 -21.23 9.18
N ALA A 169 -18.16 -21.54 10.12
CA ALA A 169 -18.48 -22.92 10.51
C ALA A 169 -19.39 -23.65 9.52
N THR A 170 -20.17 -22.91 8.72
CA THR A 170 -21.23 -23.48 7.86
C THR A 170 -20.84 -23.60 6.39
N ARG A 171 -19.68 -23.05 5.99
CA ARG A 171 -19.29 -22.98 4.58
C ARG A 171 -18.31 -24.07 4.19
N THR A 172 -18.59 -24.65 3.03
CA THR A 172 -17.69 -25.49 2.26
C THR A 172 -17.20 -24.71 1.05
N TYR A 173 -15.94 -24.93 0.67
CA TYR A 173 -15.28 -24.21 -0.41
C TYR A 173 -15.17 -25.09 -1.66
N SER A 174 -14.77 -24.51 -2.78
CA SER A 174 -14.67 -25.22 -4.07
C SER A 174 -13.76 -26.45 -4.05
N ASP A 175 -12.81 -26.51 -3.12
CA ASP A 175 -11.92 -27.65 -2.88
C ASP A 175 -12.52 -28.75 -1.97
N GLY A 176 -13.79 -28.60 -1.57
CA GLY A 176 -14.51 -29.51 -0.68
C GLY A 176 -14.13 -29.38 0.80
N SER A 177 -13.17 -28.52 1.14
CA SER A 177 -12.75 -28.32 2.53
C SER A 177 -13.67 -27.32 3.25
N GLY A 178 -13.62 -27.36 4.59
CA GLY A 178 -14.25 -26.36 5.45
C GLY A 178 -13.29 -25.20 5.79
N PHE A 179 -13.41 -24.68 7.00
CA PHE A 179 -12.52 -23.65 7.52
C PHE A 179 -11.06 -24.14 7.64
N LEU A 180 -10.10 -23.34 7.16
CA LEU A 180 -8.67 -23.64 7.27
C LEU A 180 -7.90 -22.38 7.69
N LEU A 181 -7.12 -22.45 8.77
CA LEU A 181 -6.31 -21.30 9.23
C LEU A 181 -5.32 -20.80 8.16
N THR A 182 -4.86 -21.67 7.27
CA THR A 182 -3.93 -21.36 6.18
C THR A 182 -4.60 -20.67 4.98
N ARG A 183 -5.94 -20.68 4.89
CA ARG A 183 -6.68 -19.93 3.85
C ARG A 183 -6.81 -18.47 4.29
N SER A 184 -5.77 -17.70 3.99
CA SER A 184 -5.66 -16.29 4.37
C SER A 184 -5.32 -15.41 3.17
N ASP A 185 -5.76 -14.15 3.21
CA ASP A 185 -5.40 -13.17 2.20
C ASP A 185 -3.90 -12.82 2.33
N ILE A 186 -3.11 -13.16 1.30
CA ILE A 186 -1.65 -13.05 1.36
C ILE A 186 -1.18 -11.61 1.53
N ILE A 187 -1.87 -10.64 0.92
CA ILE A 187 -1.52 -9.22 1.03
C ILE A 187 -1.68 -8.81 2.50
N ILE A 188 -2.84 -9.08 3.10
CA ILE A 188 -3.09 -8.69 4.49
C ILE A 188 -2.18 -9.43 5.48
N ILE A 189 -1.84 -10.71 5.26
CA ILE A 189 -0.86 -11.42 6.10
C ILE A 189 0.51 -10.76 6.06
N VAL A 190 1.00 -10.41 4.86
CA VAL A 190 2.28 -9.69 4.75
C VAL A 190 2.20 -8.33 5.43
N LEU A 191 1.09 -7.60 5.29
CA LEU A 191 0.87 -6.33 5.99
C LEU A 191 0.86 -6.51 7.52
N ALA A 192 0.26 -7.57 8.05
CA ALA A 192 0.23 -7.85 9.49
C ALA A 192 1.65 -8.01 10.05
N ASN A 193 2.47 -8.80 9.36
CA ASN A 193 3.86 -9.05 9.74
C ASN A 193 4.70 -7.77 9.64
N THR A 194 4.70 -7.14 8.47
CA THR A 194 5.51 -5.95 8.22
C THR A 194 5.08 -4.75 9.09
N ALA A 195 3.79 -4.62 9.40
CA ALA A 195 3.29 -3.60 10.34
C ALA A 195 3.81 -3.82 11.76
N PHE A 196 3.76 -5.07 12.26
CA PHE A 196 4.24 -5.39 13.60
C PHE A 196 5.76 -5.21 13.71
N PHE A 197 6.53 -5.91 12.89
CA PHE A 197 7.99 -5.87 12.95
C PHE A 197 8.54 -4.49 12.58
N GLY A 198 7.94 -3.81 11.60
CA GLY A 198 8.31 -2.44 11.24
C GLY A 198 8.05 -1.45 12.37
N SER A 199 6.94 -1.59 13.10
CA SER A 199 6.64 -0.75 14.28
C SER A 199 7.64 -0.97 15.40
N VAL A 200 7.96 -2.23 15.72
CA VAL A 200 8.93 -2.59 16.77
C VAL A 200 10.33 -2.11 16.38
N LEU A 201 10.77 -2.38 15.16
CA LEU A 201 12.08 -1.98 14.65
C LEU A 201 12.24 -0.46 14.67
N TRP A 202 11.25 0.28 14.17
CA TRP A 202 11.29 1.74 14.25
C TRP A 202 11.34 2.22 15.69
N MET A 203 10.53 1.66 16.60
CA MET A 203 10.52 2.05 18.01
C MET A 203 11.90 1.88 18.67
N LEU A 204 12.58 0.78 18.39
CA LEU A 204 13.91 0.47 18.92
C LEU A 204 15.02 1.33 18.30
N THR A 205 14.84 1.78 17.05
CA THR A 205 15.85 2.52 16.27
C THR A 205 15.51 3.99 16.04
N ARG A 206 14.46 4.52 16.67
CA ARG A 206 13.91 5.87 16.41
C ARG A 206 14.93 7.00 16.56
N THR A 207 15.93 6.84 17.42
CA THR A 207 16.98 7.84 17.67
C THR A 207 18.29 7.57 16.92
N ASN A 208 18.42 6.41 16.27
CA ASN A 208 19.67 5.99 15.64
C ASN A 208 19.40 5.41 14.24
N ILE A 209 19.60 6.25 13.23
CA ILE A 209 19.43 5.87 11.83
C ILE A 209 20.45 4.80 11.40
N LEU A 210 21.68 4.84 11.92
CA LEU A 210 22.71 3.86 11.59
C LEU A 210 22.33 2.47 12.09
N LEU A 211 21.75 2.38 13.29
CA LEU A 211 21.22 1.11 13.79
C LEU A 211 20.09 0.57 12.91
N ARG A 212 19.20 1.45 12.44
CA ARG A 212 18.11 1.07 11.51
C ARG A 212 18.66 0.51 10.20
N LEU A 213 19.67 1.17 9.61
CA LEU A 213 20.35 0.70 8.40
C LEU A 213 21.19 -0.55 8.66
N GLY A 214 21.77 -0.69 9.85
CA GLY A 214 22.51 -1.89 10.26
C GLY A 214 21.62 -3.12 10.30
N ILE A 215 20.42 -3.01 10.88
CA ILE A 215 19.42 -4.09 10.85
C ILE A 215 19.01 -4.43 9.40
N LEU A 216 18.85 -3.42 8.55
CA LEU A 216 18.59 -3.62 7.13
C LEU A 216 19.73 -4.38 6.44
N GLY A 217 20.98 -4.06 6.77
CA GLY A 217 22.17 -4.74 6.28
C GLY A 217 22.25 -6.21 6.72
N VAL A 218 21.91 -6.51 7.97
CA VAL A 218 21.82 -7.90 8.47
C VAL A 218 20.72 -8.66 7.73
N LEU A 219 19.54 -8.06 7.56
CA LEU A 219 18.46 -8.67 6.78
C LEU A 219 18.87 -8.88 5.31
N MET A 220 19.65 -7.96 4.74
CA MET A 220 20.19 -8.10 3.38
C MET A 220 21.12 -9.30 3.30
N ALA A 221 22.06 -9.43 4.23
CA ALA A 221 22.95 -10.58 4.29
C ALA A 221 22.15 -11.91 4.33
N LEU A 222 21.12 -11.99 5.18
CA LEU A 222 20.21 -13.14 5.22
C LEU A 222 19.50 -13.37 3.88
N ARG A 223 18.94 -12.33 3.25
CA ARG A 223 18.22 -12.42 1.97
C ARG A 223 19.12 -12.87 0.81
N LEU A 224 20.38 -12.47 0.80
CA LEU A 224 21.35 -12.83 -0.24
C LEU A 224 21.87 -14.26 -0.08
N THR A 225 21.96 -14.75 1.16
CA THR A 225 22.52 -16.06 1.49
C THR A 225 21.47 -17.15 1.69
N GLN A 226 20.18 -16.80 1.72
CA GLN A 226 19.09 -17.75 1.95
C GLN A 226 19.00 -18.86 0.91
N GLY A 227 19.52 -18.68 -0.31
CA GLY A 227 19.52 -19.70 -1.35
C GLY A 227 20.63 -20.77 -1.20
N ILE A 228 21.46 -20.70 -0.16
CA ILE A 228 22.52 -21.67 0.09
C ILE A 228 21.95 -22.84 0.89
N ASP A 229 21.64 -23.94 0.20
CA ASP A 229 21.08 -25.14 0.80
C ASP A 229 21.95 -25.68 1.96
N GLY A 230 21.30 -26.13 3.04
CA GLY A 230 21.98 -26.64 4.23
C GLY A 230 22.57 -25.58 5.17
N SER A 231 22.55 -24.30 4.80
CA SER A 231 23.01 -23.21 5.69
C SER A 231 21.97 -22.87 6.78
N TRP A 232 22.45 -22.32 7.91
CA TRP A 232 21.56 -21.79 8.95
C TRP A 232 20.72 -20.61 8.45
N ASN A 233 21.23 -19.87 7.44
CA ASN A 233 20.54 -18.78 6.77
C ASN A 233 19.31 -19.31 6.02
N HIS A 234 19.45 -20.39 5.25
CA HIS A 234 18.34 -21.06 4.56
C HIS A 234 17.30 -21.58 5.57
N TRP A 235 17.73 -22.20 6.67
CA TRP A 235 16.83 -22.65 7.74
C TRP A 235 16.06 -21.48 8.38
N LEU A 236 16.77 -20.41 8.75
CA LEU A 236 16.19 -19.24 9.39
C LEU A 236 15.22 -18.50 8.45
N TRP A 237 15.58 -18.33 7.19
CA TRP A 237 14.76 -17.66 6.17
C TRP A 237 13.42 -18.36 5.93
N ASN A 238 13.43 -19.69 5.97
CA ASN A 238 12.25 -20.53 5.83
C ASN A 238 11.53 -20.83 7.15
N ALA A 239 12.04 -20.33 8.29
CA ALA A 239 11.44 -20.55 9.59
C ALA A 239 10.02 -19.96 9.67
N SER A 240 9.09 -20.79 10.13
CA SER A 240 7.66 -20.48 10.19
C SER A 240 7.02 -21.15 11.41
N PRO A 241 7.31 -20.67 12.63
CA PRO A 241 6.76 -21.24 13.86
C PRO A 241 5.22 -21.30 13.87
N PHE A 242 4.57 -20.36 13.18
CA PHE A 242 3.13 -20.32 13.00
C PHE A 242 2.80 -20.20 11.50
N PRO A 243 2.73 -21.33 10.76
CA PRO A 243 2.61 -21.32 9.30
C PRO A 243 1.41 -20.55 8.73
N TRP A 244 0.35 -20.44 9.52
CA TRP A 244 -0.87 -19.71 9.17
C TRP A 244 -0.74 -18.19 9.34
N MET A 245 0.30 -17.66 9.99
CA MET A 245 0.45 -16.22 10.20
C MET A 245 1.84 -15.65 9.94
N TYR A 246 2.91 -16.44 10.01
CA TYR A 246 4.27 -15.91 10.04
C TYR A 246 5.23 -16.76 9.22
N LYS A 247 6.02 -16.09 8.37
CA LYS A 247 7.23 -16.60 7.73
C LYS A 247 8.27 -15.49 7.75
N LEU A 248 9.54 -15.81 8.05
CA LEU A 248 10.60 -14.80 8.03
C LEU A 248 10.74 -14.15 6.64
N TYR A 249 10.49 -14.92 5.58
CA TYR A 249 10.36 -14.44 4.20
C TYR A 249 9.53 -13.14 4.06
N TYR A 250 8.42 -12.99 4.80
CA TYR A 250 7.59 -11.77 4.73
C TYR A 250 8.34 -10.52 5.20
N LEU A 251 9.39 -10.66 6.01
CA LEU A 251 10.18 -9.52 6.49
C LEU A 251 11.10 -8.94 5.43
N GLN A 252 11.27 -9.57 4.26
CA GLN A 252 11.98 -8.94 3.13
C GLN A 252 11.36 -7.59 2.75
N TYR A 253 10.05 -7.43 2.93
CA TYR A 253 9.38 -6.16 2.65
C TYR A 253 9.74 -5.03 3.64
N LEU A 254 10.54 -5.31 4.67
CA LEU A 254 11.22 -4.28 5.46
C LEU A 254 12.18 -3.44 4.62
N PHE A 255 12.67 -3.94 3.47
CA PHE A 255 13.41 -3.15 2.47
C PHE A 255 12.60 -2.01 1.86
N ILE A 256 11.27 -1.99 2.01
CA ILE A 256 10.40 -0.88 1.59
C ILE A 256 9.90 -0.09 2.81
N ILE A 257 9.52 -0.80 3.88
CA ILE A 257 9.01 -0.18 5.12
C ILE A 257 10.05 0.74 5.74
N ILE A 258 11.32 0.32 5.84
CA ILE A 258 12.39 1.10 6.46
C ILE A 258 12.65 2.42 5.70
N PRO A 259 12.84 2.43 4.37
CA PRO A 259 12.83 3.68 3.59
C PRO A 259 11.61 4.56 3.88
N GLY A 260 10.42 3.96 3.98
CA GLY A 260 9.20 4.63 4.41
C GLY A 260 9.35 5.30 5.78
N THR A 261 9.84 4.59 6.80
CA THR A 261 10.03 5.16 8.14
C THR A 261 11.00 6.34 8.16
N ILE A 262 12.03 6.32 7.31
CA ILE A 262 13.02 7.40 7.21
C ILE A 262 12.38 8.65 6.61
N ALA A 263 11.60 8.49 5.52
CA ALA A 263 10.79 9.57 4.98
C ALA A 263 9.78 10.08 6.01
N GLY A 264 9.13 9.18 6.75
CA GLY A 264 8.21 9.51 7.83
C GLY A 264 8.87 10.35 8.94
N ASP A 265 10.11 10.04 9.33
CA ASP A 265 10.85 10.81 10.35
C ASP A 265 11.15 12.23 9.86
N LEU A 266 11.45 12.41 8.57
CA LEU A 266 11.66 13.74 7.98
C LEU A 266 10.37 14.55 7.93
N ILE A 267 9.29 13.94 7.45
CA ILE A 267 7.98 14.60 7.36
C ILE A 267 7.46 14.94 8.77
N TYR A 268 7.60 14.02 9.73
CA TYR A 268 7.16 14.23 11.11
C TYR A 268 7.91 15.39 11.78
N ARG A 269 9.24 15.44 11.65
CA ARG A 269 10.05 16.57 12.18
C ARG A 269 9.59 17.90 11.57
N HIS A 270 9.40 17.93 10.26
CA HIS A 270 8.89 19.10 9.55
C HIS A 270 7.44 19.46 9.90
N LEU A 271 6.62 18.56 10.45
CA LEU A 271 5.30 18.93 10.97
C LEU A 271 5.34 19.53 12.37
N GLN A 272 6.39 19.25 13.14
CA GLN A 272 6.49 19.65 14.55
C GLN A 272 7.17 21.00 14.74
N GLU A 273 8.07 21.44 13.86
CA GLU A 273 8.70 22.75 14.09
C GLU A 273 7.66 23.87 13.90
N PRO A 274 7.60 24.87 14.79
CA PRO A 274 6.72 26.02 14.65
C PRO A 274 6.89 26.68 13.28
N ALA A 275 5.82 27.25 12.72
CA ALA A 275 6.00 28.17 11.61
C ALA A 275 6.78 29.37 12.15
N GLU A 276 8.05 29.53 11.77
CA GLU A 276 8.84 30.69 12.18
C GLU A 276 8.19 31.96 11.63
N GLU A 277 7.67 32.80 12.53
CA GLU A 277 7.28 34.17 12.23
C GLU A 277 8.55 34.93 11.82
N GLY A 278 8.67 35.27 10.53
CA GLY A 278 9.76 36.12 10.03
C GLY A 278 10.69 35.52 8.97
N ARG A 279 10.58 34.24 8.58
CA ARG A 279 11.27 33.78 7.36
C ARG A 279 10.62 34.42 6.13
N PRO A 280 11.42 34.96 5.18
CA PRO A 280 10.86 35.66 4.02
C PRO A 280 9.90 34.74 3.27
N SER A 281 8.70 35.25 3.03
CA SER A 281 7.66 34.67 2.16
C SER A 281 8.05 34.65 0.68
N GLY A 282 9.35 34.69 0.37
CA GLY A 282 9.92 34.52 -0.97
C GLY A 282 9.82 33.08 -1.47
N GLY A 283 8.72 32.41 -1.11
CA GLY A 283 8.38 31.09 -1.57
C GLY A 283 8.25 31.11 -3.08
N TRP A 284 8.77 30.08 -3.71
CA TRP A 284 8.53 29.86 -5.13
C TRP A 284 7.05 29.96 -5.46
N GLY A 285 6.75 30.62 -6.58
CA GLY A 285 5.42 30.61 -7.16
C GLY A 285 4.99 29.20 -7.60
N PRO A 286 3.69 29.01 -7.87
CA PRO A 286 3.10 27.71 -8.22
C PRO A 286 3.78 27.07 -9.44
N VAL A 287 4.27 27.87 -10.39
CA VAL A 287 4.94 27.39 -11.60
C VAL A 287 6.15 26.53 -11.27
N ARG A 288 7.07 26.99 -10.41
CA ARG A 288 8.30 26.23 -10.08
C ARG A 288 7.99 24.95 -9.31
N TRP A 289 7.02 25.00 -8.39
CA TRP A 289 6.57 23.79 -7.69
C TRP A 289 5.93 22.79 -8.65
N ASN A 290 5.10 23.26 -9.57
CA ASN A 290 4.52 22.42 -10.61
C ASN A 290 5.57 21.86 -11.56
N THR A 291 6.64 22.60 -11.88
CA THR A 291 7.78 22.09 -12.64
C THR A 291 8.47 20.95 -11.90
N VAL A 292 8.72 21.08 -10.59
CA VAL A 292 9.27 19.97 -9.79
C VAL A 292 8.34 18.76 -9.82
N ALA A 293 7.04 18.95 -9.62
CA ALA A 293 6.07 17.86 -9.67
C ALA A 293 6.02 17.18 -11.05
N LEU A 294 6.10 17.95 -12.13
CA LEU A 294 6.13 17.45 -13.50
C LEU A 294 7.39 16.62 -13.77
N LEU A 295 8.57 17.13 -13.39
CA LEU A 295 9.85 16.42 -13.57
C LEU A 295 9.87 15.10 -12.78
N LEU A 296 9.36 15.09 -11.55
CA LEU A 296 9.29 13.88 -10.72
C LEU A 296 8.26 12.88 -11.25
N THR A 297 7.13 13.35 -11.77
CA THR A 297 6.15 12.50 -12.45
C THR A 297 6.77 11.88 -13.71
N GLY A 298 7.49 12.69 -14.50
CA GLY A 298 8.25 12.22 -15.66
C GLY A 298 9.29 11.18 -15.29
N THR A 299 10.02 11.38 -14.20
CA THR A 299 11.00 10.40 -13.68
C THR A 299 10.30 9.08 -13.39
N VAL A 300 9.19 9.07 -12.64
CA VAL A 300 8.44 7.84 -12.34
C VAL A 300 7.99 7.12 -13.61
N ILE A 301 7.45 7.85 -14.59
CA ILE A 301 6.98 7.27 -15.86
C ILE A 301 8.15 6.69 -16.66
N ILE A 302 9.25 7.43 -16.81
CA ILE A 302 10.43 7.00 -17.57
C ILE A 302 11.07 5.79 -16.91
N THR A 303 11.26 5.79 -15.58
CA THR A 303 11.80 4.64 -14.86
C THR A 303 10.96 3.40 -15.11
N VAL A 304 9.63 3.47 -14.98
CA VAL A 304 8.76 2.30 -15.18
C VAL A 304 8.76 1.85 -16.64
N ALA A 305 8.62 2.77 -17.58
CA ALA A 305 8.60 2.46 -19.01
C ALA A 305 9.91 1.84 -19.48
N GLY A 306 11.05 2.38 -19.03
CA GLY A 306 12.37 1.91 -19.40
C GLY A 306 12.75 0.59 -18.74
N LEU A 307 12.32 0.35 -17.49
CA LEU A 307 12.46 -0.97 -16.84
C LEU A 307 11.59 -2.04 -17.52
N TYR A 308 10.40 -1.65 -18.00
CA TYR A 308 9.53 -2.52 -18.80
C TYR A 308 10.13 -2.83 -20.18
N SER A 309 10.67 -1.83 -20.89
CA SER A 309 11.29 -2.01 -22.22
C SER A 309 12.68 -2.62 -22.18
N ARG A 310 13.29 -2.71 -20.99
CA ARG A 310 14.66 -3.22 -20.74
C ARG A 310 15.78 -2.28 -21.24
N ASP A 311 15.49 -1.01 -21.48
CA ASP A 311 16.47 0.02 -21.87
C ASP A 311 17.17 0.64 -20.65
N ILE A 312 17.85 -0.18 -19.84
CA ILE A 312 18.32 0.20 -18.50
C ILE A 312 19.27 1.39 -18.51
N LEU A 313 20.28 1.40 -19.40
CA LEU A 313 21.28 2.48 -19.45
C LEU A 313 20.67 3.81 -19.86
N LEU A 314 19.76 3.80 -20.85
CA LEU A 314 19.05 4.99 -21.29
C LEU A 314 18.15 5.52 -20.16
N THR A 315 17.44 4.62 -19.47
CA THR A 315 16.60 4.94 -18.31
C THR A 315 17.42 5.62 -17.22
N MET A 316 18.55 5.03 -16.84
CA MET A 316 19.45 5.60 -15.82
C MET A 316 19.97 6.97 -16.22
N ALA A 317 20.32 7.18 -17.50
CA ALA A 317 20.80 8.47 -17.99
C ALA A 317 19.71 9.55 -17.96
N LEU A 318 18.49 9.22 -18.42
CA LEU A 318 17.35 10.13 -18.39
C LEU A 318 16.95 10.47 -16.95
N ASP A 319 16.87 9.47 -16.07
CA ASP A 319 16.55 9.67 -14.66
C ASP A 319 17.62 10.53 -13.97
N ALA A 320 18.90 10.28 -14.24
CA ALA A 320 19.99 11.11 -13.71
C ALA A 320 19.87 12.57 -14.14
N GLY A 321 19.51 12.83 -15.41
CA GLY A 321 19.26 14.17 -15.91
C GLY A 321 18.09 14.87 -15.21
N LEU A 322 16.94 14.20 -15.11
CA LEU A 322 15.74 14.72 -14.45
C LEU A 322 15.95 14.96 -12.95
N ILE A 323 16.56 14.01 -12.26
CA ILE A 323 16.89 14.11 -10.83
C ILE A 323 17.85 15.28 -10.59
N THR A 324 18.88 15.41 -11.43
CA THR A 324 19.83 16.53 -11.34
C THR A 324 19.12 17.86 -11.54
N ALA A 325 18.24 17.97 -12.53
CA ALA A 325 17.43 19.16 -12.74
C ALA A 325 16.58 19.50 -11.51
N VAL A 326 15.89 18.52 -10.91
CA VAL A 326 15.11 18.72 -9.68
C VAL A 326 15.99 19.15 -8.50
N ILE A 327 17.16 18.53 -8.32
CA ILE A 327 18.10 18.90 -7.25
C ILE A 327 18.61 20.34 -7.45
N LEU A 328 19.01 20.72 -8.66
CA LEU A 328 19.47 22.07 -8.99
C LEU A 328 18.38 23.11 -8.76
N LEU A 329 17.14 22.80 -9.17
CA LEU A 329 15.99 23.63 -8.85
C LEU A 329 15.88 23.77 -7.33
N LEU A 330 15.73 22.68 -6.57
CA LEU A 330 15.51 22.72 -5.12
C LEU A 330 16.66 23.36 -4.33
N ARG A 331 17.89 23.37 -4.84
CA ARG A 331 19.03 24.07 -4.21
C ARG A 331 18.81 25.58 -4.13
N SER A 332 18.14 26.17 -5.11
CA SER A 332 17.86 27.61 -5.16
C SER A 332 16.66 28.05 -4.30
N ALA A 333 15.90 27.09 -3.74
CA ALA A 333 14.74 27.38 -2.92
C ALA A 333 15.11 27.51 -1.43
N VAL A 334 14.77 28.63 -0.80
CA VAL A 334 15.07 28.90 0.62
C VAL A 334 13.85 28.66 1.53
N SER A 335 12.85 27.92 1.06
CA SER A 335 11.65 27.62 1.86
C SER A 335 11.83 26.37 2.73
N ARG A 336 11.06 26.30 3.80
CA ARG A 336 11.02 25.14 4.71
C ARG A 336 10.58 23.87 3.98
N GLU A 337 9.64 23.99 3.04
CA GLU A 337 9.18 22.90 2.18
C GLU A 337 10.31 22.40 1.28
N ALA A 338 11.14 23.31 0.77
CA ALA A 338 12.30 22.94 -0.02
C ALA A 338 13.32 22.16 0.82
N GLU A 339 13.52 22.50 2.09
CA GLU A 339 14.37 21.71 3.00
C GLU A 339 13.87 20.27 3.15
N LEU A 340 12.57 20.09 3.39
CA LEU A 340 11.96 18.77 3.45
C LEU A 340 12.14 18.01 2.13
N TYR A 341 11.83 18.65 0.99
CA TYR A 341 11.95 18.01 -0.32
C TYR A 341 13.40 17.69 -0.68
N ARG A 342 14.38 18.51 -0.29
CA ARG A 342 15.80 18.16 -0.45
C ARG A 342 16.15 16.91 0.33
N GLY A 343 15.74 16.83 1.61
CA GLY A 343 15.99 15.65 2.45
C GLY A 343 15.32 14.38 1.88
N LEU A 344 14.08 14.50 1.42
CA LEU A 344 13.37 13.41 0.77
C LEU A 344 14.03 13.02 -0.55
N MET A 345 14.39 13.98 -1.41
CA MET A 345 15.09 13.73 -2.68
C MET A 345 16.42 13.00 -2.45
N SER A 346 17.22 13.38 -1.44
CA SER A 346 18.46 12.67 -1.12
C SER A 346 18.23 11.19 -0.85
N TRP A 347 17.23 10.86 -0.01
CA TRP A 347 16.88 9.46 0.26
C TRP A 347 16.26 8.77 -0.95
N GLY A 348 15.34 9.42 -1.66
CA GLY A 348 14.67 8.87 -2.85
C GLY A 348 15.67 8.53 -3.96
N THR A 349 16.60 9.44 -4.24
CA THR A 349 17.70 9.23 -5.19
C THR A 349 18.64 8.13 -4.72
N PHE A 350 18.99 8.09 -3.43
CA PHE A 350 19.81 7.00 -2.89
C PHE A 350 19.16 5.62 -3.10
N TRP A 351 17.87 5.47 -2.76
CA TRP A 351 17.16 4.20 -2.93
C TRP A 351 17.01 3.83 -4.42
N LEU A 352 16.67 4.78 -5.29
CA LEU A 352 16.55 4.52 -6.72
C LEU A 352 17.89 4.05 -7.32
N LEU A 353 18.98 4.76 -7.03
CA LEU A 353 20.32 4.38 -7.50
C LEU A 353 20.73 3.01 -6.96
N LEU A 354 20.54 2.75 -5.67
CA LEU A 354 20.83 1.45 -5.08
C LEU A 354 20.06 0.34 -5.80
N GLY A 355 18.79 0.58 -6.13
CA GLY A 355 17.96 -0.34 -6.90
C GLY A 355 18.50 -0.60 -8.31
N PHE A 356 18.97 0.42 -9.02
CA PHE A 356 19.62 0.25 -10.32
C PHE A 356 20.94 -0.53 -10.23
N PHE A 357 21.75 -0.29 -9.20
CA PHE A 357 22.99 -1.06 -9.00
C PHE A 357 22.73 -2.54 -8.69
N PHE A 358 21.58 -2.88 -8.11
CA PHE A 358 21.16 -4.27 -7.90
C PHE A 358 20.42 -4.89 -9.09
N GLU A 359 20.14 -4.14 -10.17
CA GLU A 359 19.28 -4.59 -11.27
C GLU A 359 19.79 -5.89 -11.91
N ALA A 360 21.09 -5.98 -12.21
CA ALA A 360 21.68 -7.15 -12.84
C ALA A 360 21.80 -8.38 -11.90
N TYR A 361 21.82 -8.17 -10.58
CA TYR A 361 22.20 -9.21 -9.61
C TYR A 361 21.28 -10.45 -9.63
N GLU A 362 19.97 -10.27 -9.78
CA GLU A 362 18.99 -11.36 -9.83
C GLU A 362 18.40 -11.55 -11.24
N GLY A 363 19.15 -11.18 -12.28
CA GLY A 363 18.69 -11.28 -13.68
C GLY A 363 17.56 -10.31 -14.00
N GLY A 364 17.67 -9.07 -13.53
CA GLY A 364 16.73 -7.99 -13.75
C GLY A 364 15.73 -7.75 -12.62
N ILE A 365 15.03 -6.61 -12.67
CA ILE A 365 13.98 -6.25 -11.71
C ILE A 365 12.72 -7.11 -11.90
N LYS A 366 12.18 -7.72 -10.82
CA LYS A 366 10.96 -8.55 -10.86
C LYS A 366 10.14 -8.41 -9.57
N LYS A 367 8.80 -8.52 -9.65
CA LYS A 367 7.89 -8.41 -8.50
C LYS A 367 7.60 -9.74 -7.80
N ASP A 368 7.12 -10.76 -8.51
CA ASP A 368 6.53 -11.94 -7.85
C ASP A 368 7.59 -12.89 -7.27
N ARG A 369 8.78 -12.92 -7.89
CA ARG A 369 10.04 -13.29 -7.21
C ARG A 369 10.81 -12.01 -6.90
N ALA A 370 10.29 -11.26 -5.94
CA ALA A 370 10.73 -9.90 -5.63
C ALA A 370 12.26 -9.81 -5.48
N THR A 371 12.88 -9.07 -6.41
CA THR A 371 14.33 -8.87 -6.42
C THR A 371 14.75 -7.73 -5.51
N VAL A 372 16.02 -7.71 -5.12
CA VAL A 372 16.60 -6.64 -4.30
C VAL A 372 16.43 -5.28 -5.00
N SER A 373 16.64 -5.25 -6.32
CA SER A 373 16.38 -4.08 -7.16
C SER A 373 14.95 -3.55 -7.00
N TYR A 374 13.96 -4.45 -7.01
CA TYR A 374 12.54 -4.10 -6.91
C TYR A 374 12.22 -3.33 -5.63
N TYR A 375 12.74 -3.75 -4.48
CA TYR A 375 12.48 -3.06 -3.21
C TYR A 375 12.97 -1.61 -3.21
N PHE A 376 14.18 -1.38 -3.71
CA PHE A 376 14.84 -0.07 -3.63
C PHE A 376 14.38 0.89 -4.73
N VAL A 377 14.24 0.42 -5.98
CA VAL A 377 13.67 1.22 -7.08
C VAL A 377 12.29 1.74 -6.66
N THR A 378 11.40 0.86 -6.21
CA THR A 378 10.03 1.24 -5.85
C THR A 378 9.96 2.13 -4.61
N SER A 379 10.90 2.01 -3.68
CA SER A 379 11.05 2.95 -2.55
C SER A 379 11.44 4.36 -3.01
N GLY A 380 12.37 4.47 -3.97
CA GLY A 380 12.73 5.76 -4.59
C GLY A 380 11.56 6.40 -5.32
N LEU A 381 10.85 5.61 -6.13
CA LEU A 381 9.65 6.08 -6.84
C LEU A 381 8.53 6.52 -5.88
N ALA A 382 8.33 5.81 -4.77
CA ALA A 382 7.34 6.18 -3.76
C ALA A 382 7.67 7.54 -3.10
N VAL A 383 8.95 7.85 -2.87
CA VAL A 383 9.39 9.17 -2.40
C VAL A 383 9.03 10.26 -3.41
N TYR A 384 9.32 10.03 -4.70
CA TYR A 384 9.00 11.00 -5.75
C TYR A 384 7.50 11.23 -5.87
N THR A 385 6.69 10.17 -5.86
CA THR A 385 5.23 10.27 -5.88
C THR A 385 4.69 10.98 -4.63
N TYR A 386 5.28 10.77 -3.46
CA TYR A 386 4.92 11.53 -2.26
C TYR A 386 5.17 13.03 -2.44
N ILE A 387 6.33 13.44 -2.98
CA ILE A 387 6.64 14.87 -3.23
C ILE A 387 5.63 15.45 -4.22
N VAL A 388 5.30 14.73 -5.30
CA VAL A 388 4.27 15.12 -6.27
C VAL A 388 2.93 15.37 -5.58
N PHE A 389 2.46 14.42 -4.77
CA PHE A 389 1.21 14.59 -4.04
C PHE A 389 1.26 15.70 -2.99
N SER A 390 2.41 15.92 -2.37
CA SER A 390 2.61 17.03 -1.44
C SER A 390 2.50 18.38 -2.14
N VAL A 391 3.05 18.54 -3.35
CA VAL A 391 2.88 19.75 -4.17
C VAL A 391 1.43 19.92 -4.63
N ILE A 392 0.78 18.85 -5.10
CA ILE A 392 -0.62 18.89 -5.54
C ILE A 392 -1.55 19.27 -4.38
N ALA A 393 -1.33 18.71 -3.18
CA ALA A 393 -2.13 18.99 -1.99
C ALA A 393 -2.10 20.47 -1.59
N GLU A 394 -1.01 21.17 -1.92
CA GLU A 394 -0.85 22.59 -1.64
C GLU A 394 -1.72 23.48 -2.55
N HIS A 395 -1.89 23.08 -3.80
CA HIS A 395 -2.63 23.83 -4.83
C HIS A 395 -4.10 23.43 -4.93
N ALA A 396 -4.41 22.13 -4.74
CA ALA A 396 -5.71 21.56 -5.07
C ALA A 396 -6.83 21.84 -4.04
N ARG A 397 -6.55 22.46 -2.87
CA ARG A 397 -7.53 22.81 -1.81
C ARG A 397 -8.66 21.77 -1.59
N ARG A 398 -8.34 20.47 -1.52
CA ARG A 398 -9.31 19.35 -1.39
C ARG A 398 -10.42 19.30 -2.47
N ARG A 399 -10.14 19.75 -3.69
CA ARG A 399 -11.05 19.56 -4.83
C ARG A 399 -11.22 18.06 -5.13
N TRP A 400 -12.45 17.67 -5.49
CA TRP A 400 -12.79 16.38 -6.09
C TRP A 400 -12.20 16.41 -7.51
N PRO A 401 -11.11 15.69 -7.82
CA PRO A 401 -10.92 14.26 -7.53
C PRO A 401 -9.84 13.92 -6.49
N PHE A 402 -9.00 14.88 -6.09
CA PHE A 402 -7.90 14.63 -5.16
C PHE A 402 -8.40 14.20 -3.78
N SER A 403 -9.54 14.74 -3.33
CA SER A 403 -10.20 14.30 -2.09
C SER A 403 -10.67 12.84 -2.14
N LEU A 404 -11.05 12.31 -3.32
CA LEU A 404 -11.45 10.92 -3.48
C LEU A 404 -10.28 9.97 -3.18
N ILE A 405 -9.09 10.29 -3.70
CA ILE A 405 -7.87 9.52 -3.46
C ILE A 405 -7.50 9.56 -1.97
N ILE A 406 -7.48 10.75 -1.37
CA ILE A 406 -7.18 10.93 0.06
C ILE A 406 -8.15 10.14 0.95
N ASP A 407 -9.45 10.23 0.67
CA ASP A 407 -10.48 9.61 1.52
C ASP A 407 -10.41 8.07 1.48
N ASN A 408 -9.99 7.50 0.34
CA ASN A 408 -9.68 6.07 0.21
C ASN A 408 -8.41 5.70 0.98
N GLY A 409 -7.39 6.55 0.91
CA GLY A 409 -6.17 6.42 1.70
C GLY A 409 -6.45 6.38 3.20
N LYS A 410 -7.33 7.25 3.71
CA LYS A 410 -7.70 7.31 5.14
C LYS A 410 -8.40 6.05 5.65
N ASN A 411 -9.05 5.30 4.77
CA ASN A 411 -9.80 4.10 5.12
C ASN A 411 -9.44 2.92 4.22
N PRO A 412 -8.16 2.50 4.27
CA PRO A 412 -7.61 1.58 3.28
C PRO A 412 -8.24 0.18 3.38
N MET A 413 -8.65 -0.24 4.56
CA MET A 413 -9.27 -1.55 4.75
C MET A 413 -10.65 -1.62 4.10
N ILE A 414 -11.47 -0.56 4.19
CA ILE A 414 -12.76 -0.52 3.48
C ILE A 414 -12.53 -0.55 1.98
N ALA A 415 -11.63 0.28 1.45
CA ALA A 415 -11.35 0.30 0.02
C ALA A 415 -10.83 -1.05 -0.50
N TYR A 416 -10.01 -1.75 0.29
CA TYR A 416 -9.50 -3.09 -0.05
C TYR A 416 -10.61 -4.14 -0.17
N VAL A 417 -11.57 -4.15 0.76
CA VAL A 417 -12.62 -5.19 0.78
C VAL A 417 -13.85 -4.82 -0.05
N ALA A 418 -14.14 -3.53 -0.21
CA ALA A 418 -15.39 -3.05 -0.81
C ALA A 418 -15.61 -3.59 -2.22
N GLY A 419 -14.55 -3.79 -3.02
CA GLY A 419 -14.69 -4.43 -4.33
C GLY A 419 -15.36 -5.81 -4.23
N ASN A 420 -14.75 -6.72 -3.47
CA ASN A 420 -15.14 -8.13 -3.46
C ASN A 420 -16.39 -8.45 -2.64
N VAL A 421 -16.63 -7.75 -1.54
CA VAL A 421 -17.69 -8.10 -0.58
C VAL A 421 -18.78 -7.03 -0.42
N LEU A 422 -18.69 -5.92 -1.16
CA LEU A 422 -19.73 -4.88 -1.18
C LEU A 422 -20.22 -4.59 -2.61
N ILE A 423 -19.35 -4.08 -3.47
CA ILE A 423 -19.72 -3.62 -4.82
C ILE A 423 -20.08 -4.79 -5.73
N LEU A 424 -19.25 -5.84 -5.81
CA LEU A 424 -19.59 -7.02 -6.63
C LEU A 424 -20.90 -7.69 -6.21
N PRO A 425 -21.16 -7.95 -4.91
CA PRO A 425 -22.45 -8.44 -4.48
C PRO A 425 -23.63 -7.52 -4.82
N ILE A 426 -23.51 -6.19 -4.63
CA ILE A 426 -24.57 -5.24 -4.98
C ILE A 426 -24.87 -5.31 -6.48
N LEU A 427 -23.84 -5.25 -7.33
CA LEU A 427 -24.01 -5.28 -8.78
C LEU A 427 -24.63 -6.60 -9.26
N SER A 428 -24.28 -7.72 -8.62
CA SER A 428 -24.78 -9.05 -8.98
C SER A 428 -26.24 -9.24 -8.55
N LEU A 429 -26.58 -8.85 -7.32
CA LEU A 429 -27.95 -8.96 -6.78
C LEU A 429 -28.95 -8.00 -7.44
N THR A 430 -28.47 -6.85 -7.94
CA THR A 430 -29.31 -5.85 -8.64
C THR A 430 -29.39 -6.07 -10.15
N ALA A 431 -28.78 -7.13 -10.68
CA ALA A 431 -28.67 -7.40 -12.11
C ALA A 431 -28.03 -6.26 -12.93
N LEU A 432 -27.22 -5.40 -12.28
CA LEU A 432 -26.42 -4.35 -12.95
C LEU A 432 -25.10 -4.90 -13.51
N MET A 433 -24.62 -6.04 -13.00
CA MET A 433 -23.40 -6.67 -13.51
C MET A 433 -23.48 -7.03 -15.01
N PRO A 434 -24.55 -7.65 -15.53
CA PRO A 434 -24.73 -7.86 -16.97
C PRO A 434 -24.69 -6.56 -17.80
N VAL A 435 -25.26 -5.46 -17.29
CA VAL A 435 -25.20 -4.16 -17.97
C VAL A 435 -23.76 -3.66 -18.05
N LEU A 436 -23.01 -3.77 -16.95
CA LEU A 436 -21.60 -3.38 -16.94
C LEU A 436 -20.76 -4.27 -17.87
N ASN A 437 -21.12 -5.56 -18.01
CA ASN A 437 -20.49 -6.49 -18.94
C ASN A 437 -20.71 -6.12 -20.42
N MET A 438 -21.71 -5.30 -20.77
CA MET A 438 -21.84 -4.78 -22.14
C MET A 438 -20.64 -3.93 -22.57
N LEU A 439 -19.86 -3.43 -21.62
CA LEU A 439 -18.62 -2.71 -21.88
C LEU A 439 -17.42 -3.64 -22.15
N THR A 440 -17.56 -4.96 -22.24
CA THR A 440 -16.40 -5.85 -22.53
C THR A 440 -16.25 -6.20 -24.00
N VAL A 441 -16.91 -5.47 -24.90
CA VAL A 441 -16.86 -5.71 -26.36
C VAL A 441 -15.48 -5.41 -26.95
N THR A 442 -14.74 -4.46 -26.39
CA THR A 442 -13.35 -4.16 -26.80
C THR A 442 -12.47 -4.02 -25.57
N PRO A 443 -11.13 -4.25 -25.69
CA PRO A 443 -10.21 -4.10 -24.55
C PRO A 443 -10.33 -2.75 -23.84
N TRP A 444 -10.47 -1.66 -24.60
CA TRP A 444 -10.56 -0.31 -24.05
C TRP A 444 -11.91 -0.02 -23.38
N LEU A 445 -13.01 -0.57 -23.88
CA LEU A 445 -14.28 -0.51 -23.15
C LEU A 445 -14.22 -1.36 -21.87
N GLY A 446 -13.51 -2.49 -21.90
CA GLY A 446 -13.24 -3.29 -20.71
C GLY A 446 -12.49 -2.46 -19.66
N PHE A 447 -11.46 -1.74 -20.07
CA PHE A 447 -10.77 -0.78 -19.21
C PHE A 447 -11.73 0.25 -18.60
N VAL A 448 -12.65 0.82 -19.38
CA VAL A 448 -13.69 1.73 -18.87
C VAL A 448 -14.57 1.07 -17.82
N LYS A 449 -14.97 -0.20 -18.01
CA LYS A 449 -15.67 -0.98 -16.97
C LYS A 449 -14.83 -1.07 -15.68
N GLY A 450 -13.54 -1.35 -15.79
CA GLY A 450 -12.63 -1.39 -14.64
C GLY A 450 -12.53 -0.05 -13.91
N VAL A 451 -12.48 1.06 -14.66
CA VAL A 451 -12.52 2.42 -14.10
C VAL A 451 -13.84 2.70 -13.38
N ILE A 452 -14.98 2.37 -13.99
CA ILE A 452 -16.30 2.52 -13.36
C ILE A 452 -16.37 1.73 -12.05
N PHE A 453 -15.96 0.47 -12.07
CA PHE A 453 -15.92 -0.39 -10.88
C PHE A 453 -15.04 0.21 -9.77
N THR A 454 -13.85 0.69 -10.14
CA THR A 454 -12.92 1.34 -9.21
C THR A 454 -13.51 2.61 -8.62
N LEU A 455 -14.21 3.42 -9.41
CA LEU A 455 -14.89 4.63 -8.94
C LEU A 455 -16.06 4.31 -7.99
N LEU A 456 -16.80 3.22 -8.21
CA LEU A 456 -17.83 2.75 -7.28
C LEU A 456 -17.23 2.36 -5.93
N VAL A 457 -16.13 1.61 -5.93
CA VAL A 457 -15.37 1.28 -4.70
C VAL A 457 -14.87 2.54 -4.02
N ALA A 458 -14.31 3.48 -4.80
CA ALA A 458 -13.79 4.73 -4.30
C ALA A 458 -14.87 5.60 -3.65
N ALA A 459 -16.05 5.69 -4.28
CA ALA A 459 -17.19 6.45 -3.81
C ALA A 459 -17.80 5.85 -2.54
N ALA A 460 -17.96 4.51 -2.49
CA ALA A 460 -18.42 3.81 -1.30
C ALA A 460 -17.48 4.04 -0.12
N THR A 461 -16.17 3.92 -0.32
CA THR A 461 -15.19 4.20 0.74
C THR A 461 -15.25 5.66 1.18
N GLN A 462 -15.30 6.60 0.24
CA GLN A 462 -15.41 8.02 0.55
C GLN A 462 -16.68 8.35 1.35
N PHE A 463 -17.81 7.70 1.07
CA PHE A 463 -19.03 7.85 1.84
C PHE A 463 -18.80 7.53 3.33
N PHE A 464 -18.19 6.37 3.64
CA PHE A 464 -17.87 5.99 5.02
C PHE A 464 -16.86 6.94 5.66
N THR A 465 -15.80 7.32 4.93
CA THR A 465 -14.78 8.26 5.40
C THR A 465 -15.38 9.63 5.76
N LYS A 466 -16.25 10.19 4.92
CA LYS A 466 -16.92 11.48 5.17
C LYS A 466 -17.90 11.41 6.34
N LYS A 467 -18.49 10.24 6.61
CA LYS A 467 -19.32 9.99 7.80
C LYS A 467 -18.50 9.74 9.07
N GLY A 468 -17.17 9.76 9.00
CA GLY A 468 -16.29 9.51 10.15
C GLY A 468 -16.21 8.04 10.57
N LEU A 469 -16.65 7.12 9.70
CA LEU A 469 -16.73 5.69 9.96
C LEU A 469 -15.44 4.99 9.50
N PHE A 470 -14.42 5.05 10.34
CA PHE A 470 -13.10 4.48 10.05
C PHE A 470 -12.97 3.06 10.58
N TRP A 471 -12.45 2.15 9.76
CA TRP A 471 -12.04 0.83 10.25
C TRP A 471 -10.63 0.91 10.86
N ARG A 472 -10.43 0.29 12.03
CA ARG A 472 -9.14 0.23 12.73
C ARG A 472 -8.90 -1.16 13.31
N THR A 473 -7.69 -1.65 13.14
CA THR A 473 -7.12 -2.75 13.93
C THR A 473 -6.42 -2.23 15.16
#